data_AF-A0A6S7H3K9-F1
#
_entry.id   AF-A0A6S7H3K9-F1
#
_cell.length_a   1.000
_cell.length_b   1.000
_cell.length_c   1.000
_cell.angle_alpha   90.00
_cell.angle_beta   90.00
_cell.angle_gamma   90.00
#
_symmetry.space_group_name_H-M   'P 1'
#
loop_
_entity.id
_entity.type
_entity.pdbx_description
1 polymer ?
#
loop_
_entity_poly.entity_id
_entity_poly.type
_entity_poly.pdbx_seq_one_letter_code
_entity_poly.pdbx_strand_id
1 'polypeptide(L)'
;MEWITYVCAIAYVIQSGHQKSSFQIASGAIAVFFSWINFIWFMKSISLFGIYVIMAKKVFLSICKVLPMVVLFIVAFAMAFFVLMSHDPGFTNIHNSLLTTFVMMTGEVDFRDTFLPNNAIAGFHFLQRLLLVVFLILVTIGITNLLTGLAVGDTAEIMKQSREENLLDK
;
A
#
# COMPACT_ATOMS: atom_id res chain seq x y z
N MET A 1 -5.86 2.24 -19.07
CA MET A 1 -6.06 1.02 -18.26
C MET A 1 -6.49 -0.14 -19.15
N GLU A 2 -7.58 -0.01 -19.92
CA GLU A 2 -8.00 -1.01 -20.92
C GLU A 2 -6.89 -1.36 -21.93
N TRP A 3 -6.19 -0.36 -22.47
CA TRP A 3 -5.04 -0.56 -23.36
C TRP A 3 -3.91 -1.38 -22.72
N ILE A 4 -3.64 -1.22 -21.42
CA ILE A 4 -2.62 -1.99 -20.69
C ILE A 4 -3.07 -3.45 -20.59
N THR A 5 -4.34 -3.67 -20.26
CA THR A 5 -4.95 -5.00 -20.22
C THR A 5 -4.87 -5.72 -21.55
N TYR A 6 -5.22 -5.04 -22.65
CA TYR A 6 -5.18 -5.64 -23.99
C TYR A 6 -3.76 -5.94 -24.44
N VAL A 7 -2.81 -5.02 -24.22
CA VAL A 7 -1.39 -5.24 -24.56
C VAL A 7 -0.80 -6.40 -23.75
N CYS A 8 -1.07 -6.47 -22.44
CA CYS A 8 -0.59 -7.56 -21.59
C CYS A 8 -1.26 -8.91 -21.94
N ALA A 9 -2.54 -8.92 -22.31
CA ALA A 9 -3.24 -10.11 -22.76
C ALA A 9 -2.69 -10.64 -24.09
N ILE A 10 -2.43 -9.74 -25.05
CA ILE A 10 -1.80 -10.09 -26.32
C ILE A 10 -0.39 -10.61 -26.09
N ALA A 11 0.40 -9.96 -25.23
CA ALA A 11 1.75 -10.42 -24.87
C ALA A 11 1.77 -11.80 -24.18
N TYR A 12 0.71 -12.17 -23.47
CA TYR A 12 0.54 -13.52 -22.91
C TYR A 12 0.19 -14.56 -23.97
N VAL A 13 -0.63 -14.18 -24.96
CA VAL A 13 -1.13 -15.08 -26.02
C VAL A 13 -0.10 -15.31 -27.12
N ILE A 14 0.81 -14.37 -27.38
CA ILE A 14 1.90 -14.55 -28.36
C ILE A 14 2.88 -15.60 -27.84
N GLN A 15 2.64 -16.84 -28.24
CA GLN A 15 3.36 -18.01 -27.80
C GLN A 15 4.63 -18.20 -28.66
N SER A 16 5.78 -17.88 -28.09
CA SER A 16 7.09 -18.04 -28.76
C SER A 16 7.74 -19.43 -28.58
N GLY A 17 7.03 -20.44 -28.02
CA GLY A 17 7.59 -21.79 -27.80
C GLY A 17 6.68 -22.77 -27.03
N HIS A 18 7.20 -23.98 -26.72
CA HIS A 18 6.46 -25.06 -26.04
C HIS A 18 6.23 -24.85 -24.53
N GLN A 19 7.05 -24.04 -23.86
CA GLN A 19 6.86 -23.65 -22.45
C GLN A 19 6.66 -22.14 -22.33
N LYS A 20 5.81 -21.71 -21.39
CA LYS A 20 5.57 -20.29 -21.14
C LYS A 20 6.78 -19.66 -20.46
N SER A 21 7.31 -18.60 -21.04
CA SER A 21 8.39 -17.81 -20.44
C SER A 21 7.90 -17.10 -19.17
N SER A 22 8.79 -16.87 -18.19
CA SER A 22 8.48 -16.10 -16.98
C SER A 22 7.87 -14.73 -17.29
N PHE A 23 8.29 -14.11 -18.41
CA PHE A 23 7.74 -12.84 -18.89
C PHE A 23 6.28 -12.98 -19.35
N GLN A 24 5.92 -14.07 -20.03
CA GLN A 24 4.54 -14.32 -20.43
C GLN A 24 3.67 -14.57 -19.20
N ILE A 25 4.14 -15.34 -18.22
CA ILE A 25 3.39 -15.59 -16.98
C ILE A 25 3.16 -14.26 -16.23
N ALA A 26 4.17 -13.41 -16.13
CA ALA A 26 4.05 -12.08 -15.53
C ALA A 26 3.06 -11.19 -16.29
N SER A 27 3.13 -11.14 -17.63
CA SER A 27 2.19 -10.34 -18.44
C SER A 27 0.75 -10.84 -18.32
N GLY A 28 0.55 -12.16 -18.27
CA GLY A 28 -0.75 -12.77 -18.02
C GLY A 28 -1.33 -12.40 -16.66
N ALA A 29 -0.51 -12.46 -15.60
CA ALA A 29 -0.93 -12.05 -14.24
C ALA A 29 -1.35 -10.57 -14.20
N ILE A 30 -0.55 -9.69 -14.82
CA ILE A 30 -0.85 -8.25 -14.94
C ILE A 30 -2.14 -8.03 -15.73
N ALA A 31 -2.34 -8.74 -16.84
CA ALA A 31 -3.55 -8.64 -17.64
C ALA A 31 -4.79 -9.02 -16.84
N VAL A 32 -4.76 -10.16 -16.13
CA VAL A 32 -5.88 -10.62 -15.29
C VAL A 32 -6.18 -9.62 -14.18
N PHE A 33 -5.16 -9.11 -13.49
CA PHE A 33 -5.32 -8.11 -12.43
C PHE A 33 -6.01 -6.84 -12.96
N PHE A 34 -5.47 -6.23 -14.03
CA PHE A 34 -6.08 -5.01 -14.59
C PHE A 34 -7.45 -5.25 -15.23
N SER A 35 -7.75 -6.47 -15.69
CA SER A 35 -9.08 -6.83 -16.20
C SER A 35 -10.14 -6.70 -15.11
N TRP A 36 -9.86 -7.24 -13.91
CA TRP A 36 -10.76 -7.11 -12.76
C TRP A 36 -10.89 -5.66 -12.28
N ILE A 37 -9.81 -4.88 -12.27
CA ILE A 37 -9.87 -3.44 -11.94
C ILE A 37 -10.73 -2.67 -12.95
N ASN A 38 -10.58 -2.93 -14.25
CA ASN A 38 -11.43 -2.32 -15.28
C ASN A 38 -12.90 -2.73 -15.11
N PHE A 39 -13.15 -3.99 -14.74
CA PHE A 39 -14.50 -4.46 -14.47
C PHE A 39 -15.17 -3.68 -13.32
N ILE A 40 -14.45 -3.40 -12.23
CA ILE A 40 -14.95 -2.54 -11.13
C ILE A 40 -15.29 -1.14 -11.63
N TRP A 41 -14.53 -0.58 -12.58
CA TRP A 41 -14.89 0.70 -13.20
C TRP A 41 -16.10 0.62 -14.11
N PHE A 42 -16.30 -0.47 -14.87
CA PHE A 42 -17.52 -0.66 -15.67
C PHE A 42 -18.77 -0.78 -14.78
N MET A 43 -18.64 -1.33 -13.57
CA MET A 43 -19.74 -1.36 -12.59
C MET A 43 -20.24 0.05 -12.21
N LYS A 44 -19.48 1.12 -12.52
CA LYS A 44 -19.98 2.50 -12.40
C LYS A 44 -21.28 2.73 -13.17
N SER A 45 -21.46 2.06 -14.31
CA SER A 45 -22.61 2.23 -15.20
C SER A 45 -23.90 1.58 -14.66
N ILE A 46 -23.79 0.70 -13.66
CA ILE A 46 -24.94 0.03 -13.04
C ILE A 46 -25.52 0.96 -11.96
N SER A 47 -26.81 1.29 -12.06
CA SER A 47 -27.50 2.23 -11.17
C SER A 47 -27.39 1.90 -9.67
N LEU A 48 -27.22 0.63 -9.31
CA LEU A 48 -27.05 0.18 -7.94
C LEU A 48 -25.62 0.34 -7.38
N PHE A 49 -24.59 0.16 -8.21
CA PHE A 49 -23.18 0.15 -7.78
C PHE A 49 -22.43 1.45 -8.08
N GLY A 50 -22.98 2.29 -8.98
CA GLY A 50 -22.32 3.50 -9.48
C GLY A 50 -21.86 4.47 -8.39
N ILE A 51 -22.73 4.73 -7.40
CA ILE A 51 -22.43 5.66 -6.30
C ILE A 51 -21.27 5.14 -5.44
N TYR A 52 -21.24 3.85 -5.11
CA TYR A 52 -20.17 3.24 -4.31
C TYR A 52 -18.82 3.28 -5.04
N VAL A 53 -18.79 3.01 -6.35
CA VAL A 53 -17.55 3.09 -7.16
C VAL A 53 -17.02 4.52 -7.22
N ILE A 54 -17.90 5.52 -7.36
CA ILE A 54 -17.53 6.94 -7.35
C ILE A 54 -16.96 7.35 -5.99
N MET A 55 -17.61 6.93 -4.89
CA MET A 55 -17.16 7.20 -3.52
C MET A 55 -15.79 6.57 -3.25
N ALA A 56 -15.60 5.30 -3.60
CA ALA A 56 -14.32 4.61 -3.45
C ALA A 56 -13.17 5.30 -4.22
N LYS A 57 -13.44 5.78 -5.45
CA LYS A 57 -12.46 6.56 -6.22
C LYS A 57 -12.08 7.87 -5.51
N LYS A 58 -13.05 8.57 -4.92
CA LYS A 58 -12.80 9.83 -4.20
C LYS A 58 -11.91 9.59 -2.98
N VAL A 59 -12.23 8.59 -2.16
CA VAL A 59 -11.41 8.19 -0.99
C VAL A 59 -10.00 7.77 -1.42
N PHE A 60 -9.87 6.96 -2.48
CA PHE A 60 -8.57 6.56 -3.01
C PHE A 60 -7.70 7.77 -3.40
N LEU A 61 -8.28 8.76 -4.10
CA LEU A 61 -7.56 9.98 -4.47
C LEU A 61 -7.12 10.80 -3.25
N SER A 62 -7.94 10.87 -2.20
CA SER A 62 -7.55 11.52 -0.95
C SER A 62 -6.39 10.80 -0.26
N ILE A 63 -6.40 9.47 -0.22
CA ILE A 63 -5.26 8.68 0.28
C ILE A 63 -4.01 8.96 -0.58
N CYS A 64 -4.13 9.00 -1.90
CA CYS A 64 -2.99 9.34 -2.78
C CYS A 64 -2.41 10.73 -2.51
N LYS A 65 -3.17 11.70 -2.00
CA LYS A 65 -2.64 13.03 -1.64
C LYS A 65 -1.76 13.00 -0.40
N VAL A 66 -2.06 12.15 0.58
CA VAL A 66 -1.26 12.02 1.82
C VAL A 66 -0.11 11.00 1.68
N LEU A 67 -0.18 10.13 0.68
CA LEU A 67 0.80 9.07 0.44
C LEU A 67 2.26 9.57 0.27
N PRO A 68 2.56 10.69 -0.42
CA PRO A 68 3.93 11.19 -0.53
C PRO A 68 4.58 11.49 0.82
N MET A 69 3.81 12.06 1.77
CA MET A 69 4.29 12.30 3.12
C MET A 69 4.62 10.99 3.84
N VAL A 70 3.74 9.99 3.70
CA VAL A 70 3.95 8.65 4.28
C VAL A 70 5.19 7.97 3.70
N VAL A 71 5.41 8.06 2.39
CA VAL A 71 6.60 7.49 1.74
C VAL A 71 7.89 8.11 2.28
N LEU A 72 7.93 9.42 2.52
CA LEU A 72 9.11 10.06 3.12
C LEU A 72 9.43 9.51 4.51
N PHE A 73 8.42 9.27 5.34
CA PHE A 73 8.62 8.62 6.64
C PHE A 73 9.16 7.20 6.49
N ILE A 74 8.56 6.39 5.60
CA ILE A 74 9.02 5.02 5.34
C ILE A 74 10.48 5.02 4.90
N VAL A 75 10.86 5.89 3.96
CA VAL A 75 12.25 5.97 3.48
C VAL A 75 13.21 6.36 4.62
N ALA A 76 12.85 7.33 5.45
CA ALA A 76 13.68 7.77 6.57
C ALA A 76 13.94 6.62 7.58
N PHE A 77 12.88 5.92 8.00
CA PHE A 77 13.01 4.79 8.92
C PHE A 77 13.68 3.58 8.29
N ALA A 78 13.38 3.27 7.02
CA ALA A 78 14.01 2.18 6.29
C ALA A 78 15.52 2.37 6.17
N MET A 79 15.99 3.59 5.88
CA MET A 79 17.41 3.89 5.79
C MET A 79 18.09 3.83 7.16
N ALA A 80 17.43 4.31 8.22
CA ALA A 80 17.97 4.22 9.57
C ALA A 80 18.09 2.75 10.02
N PHE A 81 17.07 1.94 9.77
CA PHE A 81 17.07 0.51 10.06
C PHE A 81 18.06 -0.29 9.19
N PHE A 82 18.22 0.07 7.91
CA PHE A 82 19.26 -0.50 7.04
C PHE A 82 20.66 -0.37 7.64
N VAL A 83 20.98 0.80 8.23
CA VAL A 83 22.28 1.03 8.88
C VAL A 83 22.38 0.32 10.22
N LEU A 84 21.31 0.32 11.03
CA LEU A 84 21.34 -0.23 12.39
C LEU A 84 21.18 -1.77 12.45
N MET A 85 20.50 -2.37 11.47
CA MET A 85 20.12 -3.79 11.45
C MET A 85 20.71 -4.54 10.25
N SER A 86 21.94 -4.20 9.84
CA SER A 86 22.62 -4.83 8.70
C SER A 86 22.81 -6.35 8.79
N HIS A 87 22.65 -6.94 10.00
CA HIS A 87 22.68 -8.38 10.22
C HIS A 87 21.37 -9.10 9.89
N ASP A 88 20.24 -8.38 9.82
CA ASP A 88 18.93 -8.97 9.54
C ASP A 88 18.70 -9.07 8.01
N PRO A 89 18.21 -10.21 7.50
CA PRO A 89 18.02 -10.42 6.06
C PRO A 89 17.07 -9.41 5.42
N GLY A 90 16.09 -8.89 6.16
CA GLY A 90 15.16 -7.85 5.72
C GLY A 90 15.84 -6.50 5.49
N PHE A 91 16.98 -6.24 6.13
CA PHE A 91 17.71 -4.98 6.06
C PHE A 91 19.06 -5.08 5.33
N THR A 92 19.26 -6.14 4.56
CA THR A 92 20.50 -6.35 3.77
C THR A 92 20.61 -5.47 2.54
N ASN A 93 19.48 -5.11 1.94
CA ASN A 93 19.40 -4.32 0.71
C ASN A 93 18.43 -3.16 0.90
N ILE A 94 18.65 -2.05 0.19
CA ILE A 94 17.75 -0.87 0.27
C ILE A 94 16.31 -1.22 -0.13
N HIS A 95 16.13 -2.06 -1.15
CA HIS A 95 14.82 -2.51 -1.60
C HIS A 95 14.10 -3.35 -0.55
N ASN A 96 14.81 -4.30 0.05
CA ASN A 96 14.26 -5.14 1.12
C ASN A 96 13.95 -4.30 2.36
N SER A 97 14.83 -3.36 2.72
CA SER A 97 14.63 -2.48 3.88
C SER A 97 13.38 -1.63 3.75
N LEU A 98 13.11 -1.10 2.56
CA LEU A 98 11.89 -0.36 2.26
C LEU A 98 10.66 -1.26 2.36
N LEU A 99 10.71 -2.46 1.79
CA LEU A 99 9.60 -3.41 1.84
C LEU A 99 9.32 -3.89 3.27
N THR A 100 10.35 -4.28 4.02
CA THR A 100 10.24 -4.71 5.41
C THR A 100 9.70 -3.58 6.28
N THR A 101 10.17 -2.34 6.10
CA THR A 101 9.63 -1.16 6.82
C THR A 101 8.18 -0.88 6.46
N PHE A 102 7.79 -1.07 5.20
CA PHE A 102 6.40 -0.97 4.77
C PHE A 102 5.52 -2.06 5.40
N VAL A 103 6.01 -3.30 5.50
CA VAL A 103 5.30 -4.38 6.21
C VAL A 103 5.20 -4.04 7.70
N MET A 104 6.26 -3.56 8.35
CA MET A 104 6.20 -3.14 9.75
C MET A 104 5.20 -1.99 10.01
N MET A 105 4.88 -1.19 8.99
CA MET A 105 3.88 -0.14 9.07
C MET A 105 2.45 -0.69 9.21
N THR A 106 2.17 -1.94 8.79
CA THR A 106 0.86 -2.56 9.01
C THR A 106 0.61 -2.92 10.47
N GLY A 107 1.65 -2.83 11.32
CA GLY A 107 1.64 -3.25 12.71
C GLY A 107 2.24 -4.64 12.93
N GLU A 108 2.64 -5.33 11.86
CA GLU A 108 3.34 -6.62 11.93
C GLU A 108 4.82 -6.39 12.24
N VAL A 109 5.22 -6.58 13.50
CA VAL A 109 6.62 -6.47 13.94
C VAL A 109 7.08 -7.77 14.59
N ASP A 110 7.94 -8.50 13.89
CA ASP A 110 8.61 -9.69 14.43
C ASP A 110 9.79 -9.31 15.33
N PHE A 111 9.46 -8.73 16.49
CA PHE A 111 10.45 -8.22 17.44
C PHE A 111 11.47 -9.27 17.91
N ARG A 112 11.01 -10.51 18.09
CA ARG A 112 11.83 -11.59 18.66
C ARG A 112 12.92 -12.08 17.70
N ASP A 113 12.61 -12.10 16.41
CA ASP A 113 13.52 -12.66 15.40
C ASP A 113 14.45 -11.58 14.84
N THR A 114 13.98 -10.33 14.73
CA THR A 114 14.75 -9.22 14.16
C THR A 114 15.50 -8.38 15.20
N PHE A 115 14.98 -8.24 16.43
CA PHE A 115 15.53 -7.30 17.45
C PHE A 115 16.13 -7.98 18.68
N LEU A 116 15.99 -9.31 18.81
CA LEU A 116 16.60 -10.13 19.87
C LEU A 116 17.54 -11.25 19.33
N PRO A 117 18.37 -11.04 18.29
CA PRO A 117 19.33 -12.08 17.92
C PRO A 117 20.38 -12.25 19.04
N ASN A 118 20.57 -13.50 19.49
CA ASN A 118 21.53 -13.89 20.54
C ASN A 118 23.00 -13.50 20.23
N ASN A 119 23.29 -13.04 19.00
CA ASN A 119 24.65 -12.87 18.47
C ASN A 119 24.98 -11.42 18.04
N ALA A 120 24.13 -10.43 18.33
CA ALA A 120 24.33 -9.07 17.84
C ALA A 120 25.28 -8.23 18.72
N ILE A 121 26.18 -7.50 18.05
CA ILE A 121 27.18 -6.60 18.62
C ILE A 121 26.52 -5.63 19.61
N ALA A 122 26.94 -5.69 20.88
CA ALA A 122 26.29 -5.05 22.02
C ALA A 122 26.14 -3.51 21.95
N GLY A 123 26.77 -2.84 20.97
CA GLY A 123 26.88 -1.37 20.93
C GLY A 123 25.61 -0.60 20.55
N PHE A 124 24.74 -1.14 19.69
CA PHE A 124 23.62 -0.36 19.10
C PHE A 124 22.21 -0.80 19.51
N HIS A 125 22.09 -1.81 20.38
CA HIS A 125 20.80 -2.37 20.82
C HIS A 125 19.85 -1.33 21.41
N PHE A 126 20.37 -0.36 22.17
CA PHE A 126 19.55 0.69 22.76
C PHE A 126 18.95 1.62 21.70
N LEU A 127 19.77 2.08 20.75
CA LEU A 127 19.33 3.00 19.70
C LEU A 127 18.34 2.32 18.75
N GLN A 128 18.56 1.05 18.40
CA GLN A 128 17.66 0.25 17.57
C GLN A 128 16.27 0.11 18.23
N ARG A 129 16.22 -0.24 19.53
CA ARG A 129 14.97 -0.37 20.28
C ARG A 129 14.26 0.97 20.45
N LEU A 130 15.01 2.04 20.74
CA LEU A 130 14.45 3.38 20.85
C LEU A 130 13.81 3.81 19.53
N LEU A 131 14.51 3.63 18.40
CA LEU A 131 14.02 3.97 17.08
C LEU A 131 12.78 3.14 16.69
N LEU A 132 12.75 1.85 17.08
CA LEU A 132 11.58 0.99 16.91
C LEU A 132 10.37 1.51 17.70
N VAL A 133 10.55 1.89 18.97
CA VAL A 133 9.45 2.43 19.79
C VAL A 133 8.91 3.72 19.20
N VAL A 134 9.79 4.62 18.73
CA VAL A 134 9.40 5.85 18.05
C VAL A 134 8.64 5.54 16.75
N PHE A 135 9.13 4.59 15.95
CA PHE A 135 8.46 4.14 14.73
C PHE A 135 7.05 3.60 15.02
N LEU A 136 6.91 2.71 16.00
CA LEU A 136 5.62 2.15 16.40
C LEU A 136 4.64 3.23 16.85
N ILE A 137 5.07 4.18 17.68
CA ILE A 137 4.22 5.31 18.09
C ILE A 137 3.76 6.11 16.86
N LEU A 138 4.67 6.43 15.93
CA LEU A 138 4.33 7.21 14.73
C LEU A 138 3.38 6.46 13.79
N VAL A 139 3.55 5.16 13.61
CA VAL A 139 2.67 4.34 12.76
C VAL A 139 1.29 4.16 13.39
N THR A 140 1.24 3.76 14.67
CA THR A 140 -0.01 3.47 15.40
C THR A 140 -0.77 4.72 15.81
N ILE A 141 -0.10 5.84 16.11
CA ILE A 141 -0.78 7.08 16.51
C ILE A 141 -0.82 8.10 15.39
N GLY A 142 0.24 8.24 14.60
CA GLY A 142 0.31 9.23 13.53
C GLY A 142 -0.42 8.77 12.28
N ILE A 143 0.06 7.70 11.65
CA ILE A 143 -0.34 7.39 10.27
C ILE A 143 -1.70 6.70 10.20
N THR A 144 -1.95 5.69 11.03
CA THR A 144 -3.26 5.01 11.06
C THR A 144 -4.39 5.97 11.44
N ASN A 145 -4.21 6.80 12.48
CA ASN A 145 -5.22 7.81 12.84
C ASN A 145 -5.37 8.91 11.79
N LEU A 146 -4.31 9.32 11.09
CA LEU A 146 -4.40 10.30 10.01
C LEU A 146 -5.20 9.73 8.82
N LEU A 147 -4.91 8.49 8.42
CA LEU A 147 -5.63 7.81 7.33
C LEU A 147 -7.09 7.55 7.69
N THR A 148 -7.36 7.08 8.90
CA THR A 148 -8.73 6.90 9.41
C THR A 148 -9.46 8.24 9.54
N GLY A 149 -8.80 9.27 10.06
CA GLY A 149 -9.36 10.61 10.20
C GLY A 149 -9.70 11.24 8.85
N LEU A 150 -8.85 11.07 7.84
CA LEU A 150 -9.11 11.51 6.48
C LEU A 150 -10.27 10.73 5.84
N ALA A 151 -10.29 9.40 5.97
CA ALA A 151 -11.36 8.57 5.43
C ALA A 151 -12.72 8.88 6.09
N VAL A 152 -12.75 9.10 7.40
CA VAL A 152 -13.97 9.48 8.12
C VAL A 152 -14.41 10.90 7.77
N GLY A 153 -13.47 11.85 7.63
CA GLY A 153 -13.77 13.21 7.18
C GLY A 153 -14.39 13.24 5.78
N ASP A 154 -13.79 12.53 4.83
CA ASP A 154 -14.27 12.45 3.45
C ASP A 154 -15.64 11.77 3.35
N THR A 155 -15.86 10.69 4.11
CA THR A 155 -17.16 9.99 4.13
C THR A 155 -18.26 10.85 4.75
N ALA A 156 -17.96 11.61 5.81
CA ALA A 156 -18.89 12.54 6.44
C ALA A 156 -19.29 13.69 5.51
N GLU A 157 -18.33 14.26 4.76
CA GLU A 157 -18.61 15.33 3.79
C GLU A 157 -19.53 14.83 2.66
N ILE A 158 -19.25 13.65 2.10
CA ILE A 158 -20.08 13.04 1.04
C ILE A 158 -21.50 12.78 1.55
N MET A 159 -21.65 12.25 2.77
CA MET A 159 -22.97 11.98 3.35
C MET A 159 -23.78 13.26 3.61
N LYS A 160 -23.11 14.36 3.96
CA LYS A 160 -23.75 15.67 4.12
C LYS A 160 -24.28 16.19 2.77
N GLN A 161 -23.46 16.14 1.72
CA GLN A 161 -23.85 16.56 0.37
C GLN A 161 -25.07 15.78 -0.14
N SER A 162 -25.05 14.44 -0.03
CA SER A 162 -26.19 13.62 -0.45
C SER A 162 -27.46 13.90 0.36
N ARG A 163 -27.36 14.30 1.63
CA ARG A 163 -28.53 14.67 2.44
C ARG A 163 -29.13 16.00 1.97
N GLU A 164 -28.31 16.98 1.65
CA GLU A 164 -28.76 18.30 1.16
C GLU A 164 -29.45 18.18 -0.20
N GLU A 165 -28.91 17.38 -1.13
CA GLU A 165 -29.56 17.07 -2.42
C GLU A 165 -30.95 16.44 -2.23
N ASN A 166 -31.09 15.46 -1.33
CA ASN A 166 -32.37 14.81 -1.04
C ASN A 166 -33.43 15.74 -0.39
N LEU A 167 -33.00 16.87 0.20
CA LEU A 167 -33.91 17.87 0.76
C LEU A 167 -34.35 18.90 -0.27
N LEU A 168 -33.58 19.12 -1.33
CA LEU A 168 -33.92 20.02 -2.43
C LEU A 168 -34.84 19.36 -3.47
N ASP A 169 -34.83 18.03 -3.55
CA ASP A 169 -35.72 17.23 -4.42
C ASP A 169 -37.12 16.97 -3.80
N LYS A 170 -37.47 17.62 -2.68
CA LYS A 170 -38.77 17.53 -1.99
C LYS A 170 -39.50 18.87 -1.97
#